data_AF-A0A356QNN0-F1
#
_entry.id   AF-A0A356QNN0-F1
#
_cell.length_a   1.000
_cell.length_b   1.000
_cell.length_c   1.000
_cell.angle_alpha   90.00
_cell.angle_beta   90.00
_cell.angle_gamma   90.00
#
_symmetry.space_group_name_H-M   'P 1'
#
loop_
_entity.id
_entity.type
_entity.pdbx_description
1 polymer ?
#
loop_
_entity_poly.entity_id
_entity_poly.type
_entity_poly.pdbx_seq_one_letter_code
_entity_poly.pdbx_strand_id
1 'polypeptide(L)'
;MGWVNLFCEKTRSPVLLQAEERNQKPASFFMRCFSVPDGSRITHRLVVVLCFGWLLLANWISQRAYCQLSSTAGQVWKIYDIEPFMQVAGKGSEEHVVHWILQQTGYEQWHGKHAASLSADTMKLSCYHTPDMQEKVANIVKRFTADVASPHRFQIRVIGIGSVRWRQQASETMTAMPTATAGVQAWVVPRENSAELLNRLLSRSDVEELPVGPVFAANGVPATLAGVRERTYVQDITINPSLPNGWQPLSATCREGLSVDVQPLVSLDGELVDAVLRCRIDQIERMASVTVAVPVGNRPDVKIEVPQISAVRIGERFRWPVSRTLVVGLGL
;
A
#
# COMPACT_ATOMS: atom_id res chain seq x y z
N MET A 1 0.36 -17.48 14.66
CA MET A 1 0.42 -18.29 13.42
C MET A 1 -0.84 -17.99 12.61
N GLY A 2 -0.74 -17.23 11.52
CA GLY A 2 -1.90 -16.83 10.71
C GLY A 2 -1.99 -17.68 9.43
N TRP A 3 -3.20 -18.00 8.99
CA TRP A 3 -3.45 -18.78 7.76
C TRP A 3 -4.34 -17.97 6.82
N VAL A 4 -3.93 -17.86 5.55
CA VAL A 4 -4.67 -17.14 4.51
C VAL A 4 -4.80 -18.03 3.27
N ASN A 5 -6.03 -18.33 2.86
CA ASN A 5 -6.30 -18.99 1.58
C ASN A 5 -6.91 -17.96 0.62
N LEU A 6 -6.24 -17.72 -0.50
CA LEU A 6 -6.70 -16.89 -1.60
C LEU A 6 -7.29 -17.80 -2.68
N PHE A 7 -8.58 -17.66 -2.96
CA PHE A 7 -9.27 -18.37 -4.02
C PHE A 7 -9.49 -17.46 -5.22
N CYS A 8 -8.84 -17.81 -6.33
CA CYS A 8 -9.00 -17.18 -7.63
C CYS A 8 -10.07 -17.96 -8.40
N GLU A 9 -11.27 -17.40 -8.50
CA GLU A 9 -12.31 -17.94 -9.38
C GLU A 9 -12.08 -17.44 -10.83
N LYS A 10 -12.64 -18.09 -11.85
CA LYS A 10 -12.49 -17.62 -13.24
C LYS A 10 -13.88 -17.40 -13.83
N THR A 11 -14.32 -16.15 -13.92
CA THR A 11 -15.59 -15.66 -14.42
C THR A 11 -15.34 -14.56 -15.44
N ARG A 12 -15.52 -14.90 -16.72
CA ARG A 12 -15.40 -13.96 -17.84
C ARG A 12 -16.31 -12.75 -17.64
N SER A 13 -15.75 -11.55 -17.53
CA SER A 13 -16.48 -10.30 -17.76
C SER A 13 -15.57 -9.18 -18.29
N PRO A 14 -16.06 -8.30 -19.19
CA PRO A 14 -15.27 -7.21 -19.78
C PRO A 14 -15.26 -5.90 -18.97
N VAL A 15 -14.14 -5.20 -19.12
CA VAL A 15 -13.60 -4.01 -18.43
C VAL A 15 -14.19 -2.68 -18.94
N LEU A 16 -14.32 -1.65 -18.08
CA LEU A 16 -13.61 -0.35 -18.22
C LEU A 16 -13.81 0.61 -17.02
N LEU A 17 -12.68 1.13 -16.52
CA LEU A 17 -12.55 2.29 -15.63
C LEU A 17 -11.92 3.45 -16.42
N GLN A 18 -12.34 4.68 -16.13
CA GLN A 18 -11.57 5.90 -16.39
C GLN A 18 -11.64 6.81 -15.15
N ALA A 19 -10.50 7.35 -14.77
CA ALA A 19 -10.34 8.42 -13.80
C ALA A 19 -9.52 9.54 -14.48
N GLU A 20 -9.86 10.80 -14.21
CA GLU A 20 -9.16 11.98 -14.71
C GLU A 20 -8.92 12.99 -13.57
N GLU A 21 -7.69 13.48 -13.47
CA GLU A 21 -7.14 14.41 -12.47
C GLU A 21 -7.65 15.84 -12.65
N ARG A 22 -7.67 16.63 -11.56
CA ARG A 22 -7.96 18.07 -11.59
C ARG A 22 -6.79 18.88 -11.00
N ASN A 23 -6.40 19.89 -11.78
CA ASN A 23 -5.24 20.77 -11.66
C ASN A 23 -5.57 22.01 -10.79
N GLN A 24 -4.62 22.54 -10.00
CA GLN A 24 -4.83 23.77 -9.22
C GLN A 24 -3.61 24.70 -9.23
N LYS A 25 -3.85 25.97 -9.61
CA LYS A 25 -2.87 27.07 -9.78
C LYS A 25 -2.55 27.78 -8.45
N PRO A 26 -1.39 28.46 -8.33
CA PRO A 26 -1.05 29.26 -7.15
C PRO A 26 -1.58 30.71 -7.24
N ALA A 27 -1.95 31.28 -6.10
CA ALA A 27 -2.31 32.69 -5.95
C ALA A 27 -1.17 33.49 -5.32
N SER A 28 -0.83 34.61 -5.96
CA SER A 28 0.08 35.67 -5.52
C SER A 28 -0.56 36.53 -4.42
N PHE A 29 0.19 36.90 -3.39
CA PHE A 29 -0.25 37.88 -2.39
C PHE A 29 0.60 39.16 -2.48
N PHE A 30 -0.10 40.29 -2.56
CA PHE A 30 0.39 41.67 -2.66
C PHE A 30 0.86 42.17 -1.28
N MET A 31 2.02 42.83 -1.23
CA MET A 31 2.49 43.57 -0.05
C MET A 31 2.25 45.07 -0.27
N ARG A 32 1.41 45.70 0.56
CA ARG A 32 1.24 47.16 0.60
C ARG A 32 2.24 47.77 1.57
N CYS A 33 3.10 48.64 1.06
CA CYS A 33 3.95 49.50 1.88
C CYS A 33 3.12 50.67 2.46
N PHE A 34 3.20 50.89 3.76
CA PHE A 34 2.71 52.12 4.40
C PHE A 34 3.83 53.16 4.41
N SER A 35 3.53 54.37 3.92
CA SER A 35 4.35 55.58 4.06
C SER A 35 4.14 56.22 5.43
N VAL A 36 5.21 56.63 6.10
CA VAL A 36 5.17 57.42 7.35
C VAL A 36 5.35 58.91 7.01
N PRO A 37 4.59 59.84 7.63
CA PRO A 37 4.71 61.27 7.36
C PRO A 37 5.90 61.91 8.09
N ASP A 38 6.50 62.89 7.42
CA ASP A 38 7.57 63.75 7.90
C ASP A 38 7.13 64.65 9.07
N GLY A 39 8.04 64.83 10.03
CA GLY A 39 8.02 65.99 10.93
C GLY A 39 8.07 65.68 12.43
N SER A 40 9.26 65.43 12.98
CA SER A 40 9.62 65.96 14.31
C SER A 40 11.13 65.80 14.56
N ARG A 41 11.75 66.87 15.06
CA ARG A 41 13.17 66.90 15.44
C ARG A 41 13.36 66.05 16.70
N ILE A 42 13.83 64.82 16.54
CA ILE A 42 14.24 63.95 17.66
C ILE A 42 15.77 63.98 17.73
N THR A 43 16.28 64.44 18.87
CA THR A 43 17.72 64.57 19.15
C THR A 43 18.38 63.20 19.25
N HIS A 44 19.61 63.07 18.73
CA HIS A 44 20.37 61.81 18.61
C HIS A 44 20.49 60.96 19.89
N ARG A 45 20.30 61.56 21.08
CA ARG A 45 20.33 60.82 22.37
C ARG A 45 19.06 60.02 22.67
N LEU A 46 17.89 60.44 22.16
CA LEU A 46 16.63 59.73 22.40
C LEU A 46 16.48 58.52 21.48
N VAL A 47 17.02 58.60 20.25
CA VAL A 47 17.03 57.50 19.27
C VAL A 47 17.88 56.32 19.76
N VAL A 48 19.04 56.57 20.35
CA VAL A 48 19.93 55.49 20.82
C VAL A 48 19.35 54.71 22.00
N VAL A 49 18.66 55.40 22.93
CA VAL A 49 18.02 54.75 24.10
C VAL A 49 16.77 53.96 23.67
N LEU A 50 15.97 54.49 22.74
CA LEU A 50 14.85 53.75 22.15
C LEU A 50 15.31 52.56 21.31
N CYS A 51 16.40 52.67 20.54
CA CYS A 51 16.95 51.58 19.74
C CYS A 51 17.56 50.46 20.60
N PHE A 52 18.29 50.78 21.67
CA PHE A 52 18.80 49.76 22.60
C PHE A 52 17.68 49.09 23.41
N GLY A 53 16.66 49.86 23.83
CA GLY A 53 15.46 49.33 24.46
C GLY A 53 14.67 48.40 23.53
N TRP A 54 14.51 48.78 22.26
CA TRP A 54 13.86 47.94 21.23
C TRP A 54 14.70 46.72 20.84
N LEU A 55 16.03 46.82 20.76
CA LEU A 55 16.90 45.66 20.48
C LEU A 55 16.88 44.65 21.63
N LEU A 56 16.82 45.11 22.89
CA LEU A 56 16.67 44.22 24.04
C LEU A 56 15.27 43.60 24.12
N LEU A 57 14.21 44.36 23.84
CA LEU A 57 12.84 43.81 23.73
C LEU A 57 12.68 42.86 22.54
N ALA A 58 13.28 43.16 21.39
CA ALA A 58 13.23 42.29 20.21
C ALA A 58 14.00 40.99 20.45
N ASN A 59 15.15 41.02 21.15
CA ASN A 59 15.86 39.79 21.53
C ASN A 59 15.08 38.99 22.59
N TRP A 60 14.38 39.66 23.51
CA TRP A 60 13.57 39.00 24.54
C TRP A 60 12.27 38.39 23.97
N ILE A 61 11.66 39.03 22.97
CA ILE A 61 10.48 38.53 22.25
C ILE A 61 10.88 37.44 21.25
N SER A 62 12.02 37.56 20.57
CA SER A 62 12.47 36.57 19.57
C SER A 62 12.94 35.25 20.18
N GLN A 63 13.38 35.25 21.44
CA GLN A 63 13.73 34.01 22.16
C GLN A 63 12.53 33.33 22.85
N ARG A 64 11.34 33.95 22.83
CA ARG A 64 10.10 33.41 23.42
C ARG A 64 8.90 33.44 22.49
N ALA A 65 9.11 33.57 21.18
CA ALA A 65 8.10 33.15 20.21
C ALA A 65 8.06 31.61 20.18
N TYR A 66 7.62 30.99 21.29
CA TYR A 66 6.98 29.70 21.18
C TYR A 66 5.79 29.94 20.25
N CYS A 67 5.90 29.49 19.00
CA CYS A 67 4.75 29.37 18.13
C CYS A 67 3.81 28.36 18.79
N GLN A 68 2.96 28.85 19.71
CA GLN A 68 2.02 28.03 20.43
C GLN A 68 0.98 27.57 19.40
N LEU A 69 1.10 26.30 19.01
CA LEU A 69 0.13 25.66 18.14
C LEU A 69 -1.26 25.80 18.76
N SER A 70 -2.25 26.18 17.94
CA SER A 70 -3.61 26.43 18.42
C SER A 70 -4.26 25.15 18.94
N SER A 71 -4.37 25.04 20.26
CA SER A 71 -5.00 23.91 20.96
C SER A 71 -6.51 24.07 21.08
N THR A 72 -7.20 24.38 19.99
CA THR A 72 -8.65 24.70 19.97
C THR A 72 -9.54 23.57 20.49
N ALA A 73 -9.04 22.34 20.52
CA ALA A 73 -9.71 21.13 21.02
C ALA A 73 -8.85 20.37 22.06
N GLY A 74 -7.94 21.06 22.76
CA GLY A 74 -7.07 20.44 23.76
C GLY A 74 -5.98 19.54 23.15
N GLN A 75 -5.58 19.78 21.90
CA GLN A 75 -4.52 19.01 21.26
C GLN A 75 -3.20 19.19 22.00
N VAL A 76 -2.46 18.08 22.13
CA VAL A 76 -1.16 18.02 22.79
C VAL A 76 -0.12 17.47 21.82
N TRP A 77 1.11 17.94 21.97
CA TRP A 77 2.26 17.36 21.26
C TRP A 77 2.81 16.19 22.06
N LYS A 78 2.93 15.02 21.42
CA LYS A 78 3.57 13.83 21.99
C LYS A 78 4.59 13.26 21.02
N ILE A 79 5.62 12.64 21.59
CA ILE A 79 6.67 11.94 20.88
C ILE A 79 6.62 10.49 21.31
N TYR A 80 6.61 9.59 20.35
CA TYR A 80 6.65 8.15 20.55
C TYR A 80 7.96 7.60 20.02
N ASP A 81 8.55 6.68 20.77
CA ASP A 81 9.73 5.96 20.33
C ASP A 81 9.34 4.86 19.33
N ILE A 82 9.94 4.89 18.14
CA ILE A 82 9.79 3.86 17.09
C ILE A 82 11.15 3.27 16.71
N GLU A 83 12.24 3.67 17.37
CA GLU A 83 13.58 3.16 17.10
C GLU A 83 13.67 1.63 17.13
N PRO A 84 13.04 0.90 18.08
CA PRO A 84 13.08 -0.56 18.08
C PRO A 84 12.52 -1.20 16.81
N PHE A 85 11.46 -0.61 16.24
CA PHE A 85 10.89 -1.06 14.98
C PHE A 85 11.84 -0.76 13.81
N MET A 86 12.41 0.44 13.78
CA MET A 86 13.30 0.88 12.70
C MET A 86 14.60 0.07 12.63
N GLN A 87 15.12 -0.43 13.76
CA GLN A 87 16.29 -1.31 13.80
C GLN A 87 16.07 -2.63 13.04
N VAL A 88 14.84 -3.12 12.96
CA VAL A 88 14.50 -4.36 12.24
C VAL A 88 14.00 -4.07 10.83
N ALA A 89 13.14 -3.06 10.66
CA ALA A 89 12.48 -2.77 9.40
C ALA A 89 13.35 -1.97 8.41
N GLY A 90 14.39 -1.27 8.88
CA GLY A 90 15.27 -0.45 8.04
C GLY A 90 14.66 0.88 7.59
N LYS A 91 15.46 1.68 6.89
CA LYS A 91 15.11 3.04 6.44
C LYS A 91 13.97 3.04 5.43
N GLY A 92 13.03 3.97 5.57
CA GLY A 92 11.83 4.10 4.73
C GLY A 92 10.60 3.43 5.34
N SER A 93 10.79 2.53 6.31
CA SER A 93 9.71 1.82 6.99
C SER A 93 8.90 2.70 7.95
N GLU A 94 9.39 3.89 8.30
CA GLU A 94 8.66 4.87 9.11
C GLU A 94 7.32 5.28 8.49
N GLU A 95 7.24 5.29 7.15
CA GLU A 95 6.01 5.55 6.39
C GLU A 95 4.92 4.53 6.73
N HIS A 96 5.29 3.28 7.00
CA HIS A 96 4.33 2.24 7.38
C HIS A 96 3.61 2.56 8.69
N VAL A 97 4.32 3.11 9.68
CA VAL A 97 3.71 3.53 10.96
C VAL A 97 2.67 4.61 10.70
N VAL A 98 3.05 5.63 9.93
CA VAL A 98 2.16 6.75 9.56
C VAL A 98 0.93 6.24 8.80
N HIS A 99 1.13 5.39 7.79
CA HIS A 99 0.04 4.85 6.98
C HIS A 99 -0.94 4.03 7.83
N TRP A 100 -0.45 3.19 8.73
CA TRP A 100 -1.30 2.41 9.63
C TRP A 100 -2.14 3.30 10.55
N ILE A 101 -1.54 4.37 11.09
CA ILE A 101 -2.25 5.35 11.91
C ILE A 101 -3.38 5.99 11.10
N LEU A 102 -3.07 6.55 9.93
CA LEU A 102 -4.07 7.21 9.08
C LEU A 102 -5.20 6.24 8.68
N GLN A 103 -4.87 5.00 8.35
CA GLN A 103 -5.86 3.99 7.98
C GLN A 103 -6.76 3.57 9.15
N GLN A 104 -6.24 3.45 10.38
CA GLN A 104 -7.04 3.06 11.55
C GLN A 104 -7.89 4.18 12.13
N THR A 105 -7.39 5.40 12.03
CA THR A 105 -8.01 6.55 12.68
C THR A 105 -8.85 7.38 11.72
N GLY A 106 -8.68 7.17 10.40
CA GLY A 106 -9.42 7.84 9.34
C GLY A 106 -8.75 9.14 8.90
N TYR A 107 -8.63 9.34 7.59
CA TYR A 107 -7.97 10.51 7.00
C TYR A 107 -8.59 11.85 7.46
N GLU A 108 -9.92 11.89 7.54
CA GLU A 108 -10.70 13.05 7.96
C GLU A 108 -10.38 13.58 9.36
N GLN A 109 -9.92 12.71 10.27
CA GLN A 109 -9.54 13.14 11.62
C GLN A 109 -8.25 13.97 11.62
N TRP A 110 -7.36 13.74 10.65
CA TRP A 110 -6.08 14.45 10.52
C TRP A 110 -6.17 15.71 9.67
N HIS A 111 -7.18 15.81 8.81
CA HIS A 111 -7.37 16.91 7.85
C HIS A 111 -8.66 17.69 8.09
N GLY A 112 -9.11 17.72 9.35
CA GLY A 112 -10.37 18.32 9.76
C GLY A 112 -10.27 19.78 10.20
N LYS A 113 -11.22 20.18 11.05
CA LYS A 113 -11.37 21.55 11.56
C LYS A 113 -10.24 22.00 12.49
N HIS A 114 -9.63 21.06 13.20
CA HIS A 114 -8.59 21.33 14.18
C HIS A 114 -7.23 21.01 13.61
N ALA A 115 -6.23 21.84 13.90
CA ALA A 115 -4.86 21.56 13.51
C ALA A 115 -4.40 20.24 14.12
N ALA A 116 -3.91 19.34 13.27
CA ALA A 116 -3.31 18.06 13.61
C ALA A 116 -2.01 17.88 12.82
N SER A 117 -1.08 17.13 13.37
CA SER A 117 0.19 16.82 12.69
C SER A 117 0.66 15.42 13.06
N LEU A 118 1.17 14.70 12.07
CA LEU A 118 1.78 13.39 12.22
C LEU A 118 3.03 13.36 11.34
N SER A 119 4.17 13.06 11.95
CA SER A 119 5.44 12.92 11.23
C SER A 119 6.29 11.87 11.92
N ALA A 120 7.00 11.08 11.14
CA ALA A 120 7.91 10.05 11.62
C ALA A 120 9.31 10.27 11.03
N ASP A 121 10.33 10.02 11.83
CA ASP A 121 11.71 9.87 11.38
C ASP A 121 12.24 8.47 11.75
N THR A 122 13.55 8.24 11.64
CA THR A 122 14.15 6.92 11.91
C THR A 122 14.19 6.52 13.39
N MET A 123 13.81 7.42 14.31
CA MET A 123 13.84 7.17 15.76
C MET A 123 12.48 7.44 16.43
N LYS A 124 11.74 8.44 15.95
CA LYS A 124 10.61 9.03 16.66
C LYS A 124 9.43 9.27 15.75
N LEU A 125 8.24 9.03 16.29
CA LEU A 125 6.98 9.52 15.75
C LEU A 125 6.52 10.73 16.56
N SER A 126 6.39 11.88 15.91
CA SER A 126 5.84 13.10 16.48
C SER A 126 4.37 13.24 16.11
N CYS A 127 3.51 13.46 17.09
CA CYS A 127 2.07 13.59 16.90
C CYS A 127 1.50 14.78 17.68
N TYR A 128 0.77 15.65 16.97
CA TYR A 128 -0.05 16.70 17.55
C TYR A 128 -1.52 16.40 17.31
N HIS A 129 -2.23 16.02 18.38
CA HIS A 129 -3.66 15.71 18.33
C HIS A 129 -4.31 15.74 19.72
N THR A 130 -5.65 15.66 19.75
CA THR A 130 -6.48 15.47 20.97
C THR A 130 -6.06 14.23 21.78
N PRO A 131 -6.28 14.23 23.12
CA PRO A 131 -5.91 13.12 23.99
C PRO A 131 -6.44 11.75 23.52
N ASP A 132 -7.70 11.67 23.11
CA ASP A 132 -8.31 10.42 22.63
C ASP A 132 -7.61 9.83 21.40
N MET A 133 -7.15 10.69 20.48
CA MET A 133 -6.38 10.23 19.33
C MET A 133 -4.97 9.80 19.73
N GLN A 134 -4.37 10.49 20.69
CA GLN A 134 -3.06 10.12 21.22
C GLN A 134 -3.07 8.72 21.85
N GLU A 135 -4.18 8.29 22.45
CA GLU A 135 -4.33 6.91 22.95
C GLU A 135 -4.37 5.89 21.81
N LYS A 136 -5.09 6.18 20.73
CA LYS A 136 -5.14 5.32 19.54
C LYS A 136 -3.76 5.20 18.89
N VAL A 137 -3.08 6.34 18.69
CA VAL A 137 -1.70 6.38 18.16
C VAL A 137 -0.75 5.58 19.04
N ALA A 138 -0.82 5.78 20.37
CA ALA A 138 0.01 5.04 21.32
C ALA A 138 -0.21 3.52 21.22
N ASN A 139 -1.45 3.07 21.06
CA ASN A 139 -1.78 1.66 20.90
C ASN A 139 -1.17 1.10 19.61
N ILE A 140 -1.28 1.82 18.49
CA ILE A 140 -0.71 1.40 17.20
C ILE A 140 0.81 1.32 17.30
N VAL A 141 1.47 2.38 17.78
CA VAL A 141 2.94 2.40 17.93
C VAL A 141 3.42 1.25 18.80
N LYS A 142 2.75 0.98 19.92
CA LYS A 142 3.08 -0.17 20.78
C LYS A 142 3.03 -1.50 20.03
N ARG A 143 2.11 -1.70 19.08
CA ARG A 143 2.03 -2.94 18.29
C ARG A 143 3.19 -3.07 17.29
N PHE A 144 3.73 -1.95 16.81
CA PHE A 144 4.92 -1.94 15.95
C PHE A 144 6.20 -2.25 16.73
N THR A 145 6.30 -1.76 17.97
CA THR A 145 7.51 -1.88 18.80
C THR A 145 7.47 -3.07 19.76
N ALA A 146 6.31 -3.70 19.95
CA ALA A 146 6.20 -4.97 20.67
C ALA A 146 6.73 -6.11 19.81
N ASP A 147 7.55 -6.97 20.41
CA ASP A 147 8.04 -8.24 19.84
C ASP A 147 8.67 -8.11 18.45
N VAL A 148 9.34 -6.99 18.14
CA VAL A 148 9.92 -6.71 16.82
C VAL A 148 10.88 -7.81 16.34
N ALA A 149 11.54 -8.49 17.28
CA ALA A 149 12.48 -9.57 17.00
C ALA A 149 11.82 -10.91 16.62
N SER A 150 10.49 -11.03 16.69
CA SER A 150 9.75 -12.28 16.46
C SER A 150 8.77 -12.17 15.29
N PRO A 151 9.22 -12.32 14.03
CA PRO A 151 8.34 -12.34 12.87
C PRO A 151 7.25 -13.40 12.97
N HIS A 152 6.04 -13.05 12.56
CA HIS A 152 4.92 -13.97 12.54
C HIS A 152 4.94 -14.82 11.27
N ARG A 153 4.82 -16.15 11.44
CA ARG A 153 4.67 -17.07 10.30
C ARG A 153 3.24 -17.04 9.78
N PHE A 154 3.10 -16.71 8.50
CA PHE A 154 1.88 -16.83 7.72
C PHE A 154 2.02 -17.96 6.70
N GLN A 155 1.02 -18.83 6.63
CA GLN A 155 0.88 -19.76 5.52
C GLN A 155 -0.16 -19.21 4.56
N ILE A 156 0.31 -18.83 3.36
CA ILE A 156 -0.53 -18.30 2.30
C ILE A 156 -0.61 -19.35 1.20
N ARG A 157 -1.83 -19.69 0.77
CA ARG A 157 -2.07 -20.59 -0.35
C ARG A 157 -2.94 -19.87 -1.37
N VAL A 158 -2.60 -19.98 -2.64
CA VAL A 158 -3.39 -19.38 -3.73
C VAL A 158 -3.85 -20.47 -4.66
N ILE A 159 -5.17 -20.54 -4.87
CA ILE A 159 -5.81 -21.68 -5.52
C ILE A 159 -6.71 -21.16 -6.64
N GLY A 160 -6.42 -21.57 -7.86
CA GLY A 160 -7.28 -21.38 -9.02
C GLY A 160 -8.40 -22.42 -9.02
N ILE A 161 -9.64 -21.97 -9.15
CA ILE A 161 -10.83 -22.85 -9.13
C ILE A 161 -11.71 -22.57 -10.34
N GLY A 162 -12.03 -23.63 -11.10
CA GLY A 162 -12.92 -23.55 -12.27
C GLY A 162 -14.40 -23.37 -11.95
N SER A 163 -14.90 -23.94 -10.84
CA SER A 163 -16.32 -23.84 -10.43
C SER A 163 -16.53 -23.38 -8.98
N VAL A 164 -17.41 -22.36 -8.83
CA VAL A 164 -17.78 -21.70 -7.55
C VAL A 164 -18.62 -22.57 -6.60
N ARG A 165 -18.95 -23.80 -6.98
CA ARG A 165 -19.75 -24.74 -6.16
C ARG A 165 -19.17 -25.00 -4.77
N TRP A 166 -17.87 -24.81 -4.59
CA TRP A 166 -17.21 -24.97 -3.30
C TRP A 166 -17.79 -24.06 -2.21
N ARG A 167 -18.27 -22.87 -2.57
CA ARG A 167 -18.86 -21.90 -1.63
C ARG A 167 -20.12 -22.45 -0.97
N GLN A 168 -20.99 -23.12 -1.75
CA GLN A 168 -22.23 -23.72 -1.24
C GLN A 168 -21.93 -24.85 -0.24
N GLN A 169 -20.84 -25.59 -0.47
CA GLN A 169 -20.45 -26.70 0.39
C GLN A 169 -19.78 -26.23 1.70
N ALA A 170 -19.15 -25.05 1.68
CA ALA A 170 -18.46 -24.49 2.84
C ALA A 170 -19.31 -23.49 3.63
N SER A 171 -20.43 -23.02 3.08
CA SER A 171 -21.17 -21.84 3.56
C SER A 171 -21.59 -21.91 5.03
N GLU A 172 -21.90 -23.10 5.56
CA GLU A 172 -22.33 -23.28 6.95
C GLU A 172 -21.23 -22.94 7.97
N THR A 173 -19.96 -23.02 7.56
CA THR A 173 -18.79 -22.89 8.44
C THR A 173 -18.03 -21.58 8.23
N MET A 174 -18.45 -20.79 7.25
CA MET A 174 -17.81 -19.55 6.85
C MET A 174 -18.56 -18.34 7.39
N THR A 175 -17.89 -17.48 8.15
CA THR A 175 -18.44 -16.19 8.58
C THR A 175 -17.99 -15.10 7.63
N ALA A 176 -18.91 -14.44 6.93
CA ALA A 176 -18.58 -13.40 5.96
C ALA A 176 -17.90 -12.18 6.60
N MET A 177 -16.99 -11.56 5.86
CA MET A 177 -16.30 -10.31 6.21
C MET A 177 -16.64 -9.22 5.19
N PRO A 178 -16.70 -7.94 5.62
CA PRO A 178 -16.85 -6.82 4.69
C PRO A 178 -15.59 -6.69 3.82
N THR A 179 -15.80 -6.31 2.56
CA THR A 179 -14.75 -6.02 1.56
C THR A 179 -15.06 -4.68 0.90
N ALA A 180 -14.02 -3.93 0.51
CA ALA A 180 -14.18 -2.63 -0.13
C ALA A 180 -14.21 -2.74 -1.66
N THR A 181 -13.48 -3.70 -2.22
CA THR A 181 -13.33 -3.90 -3.66
C THR A 181 -14.50 -4.70 -4.21
N ALA A 182 -15.14 -4.19 -5.25
CA ALA A 182 -16.20 -4.89 -5.96
C ALA A 182 -15.71 -6.24 -6.51
N GLY A 183 -16.52 -7.29 -6.35
CA GLY A 183 -16.19 -8.66 -6.75
C GLY A 183 -15.40 -9.46 -5.71
N VAL A 184 -14.67 -8.80 -4.81
CA VAL A 184 -13.94 -9.47 -3.74
C VAL A 184 -14.89 -9.88 -2.62
N GLN A 185 -14.75 -11.12 -2.16
CA GLN A 185 -15.48 -11.66 -1.02
C GLN A 185 -14.50 -12.25 -0.01
N ALA A 186 -14.82 -12.19 1.27
CA ALA A 186 -13.96 -12.72 2.31
C ALA A 186 -14.76 -13.40 3.42
N TRP A 187 -14.14 -14.38 4.05
CA TRP A 187 -14.72 -15.16 5.15
C TRP A 187 -13.65 -15.52 6.17
N VAL A 188 -14.09 -15.70 7.42
CA VAL A 188 -13.30 -16.32 8.48
C VAL A 188 -13.83 -17.72 8.74
N VAL A 189 -12.93 -18.69 8.83
CA VAL A 189 -13.25 -20.12 8.97
C VAL A 189 -12.42 -20.73 10.10
N PRO A 190 -12.97 -21.62 10.94
CA PRO A 190 -12.16 -22.43 11.86
C PRO A 190 -11.07 -23.20 11.10
N ARG A 191 -9.92 -23.47 11.76
CA ARG A 191 -8.74 -24.03 11.08
C ARG A 191 -8.96 -25.48 10.61
N GLU A 192 -9.68 -26.25 11.39
CA GLU A 192 -10.06 -27.62 11.11
C GLU A 192 -10.98 -27.70 9.89
N ASN A 193 -12.01 -26.85 9.84
CA ASN A 193 -12.91 -26.73 8.69
C ASN A 193 -12.18 -26.21 7.45
N SER A 194 -11.23 -25.29 7.61
CA SER A 194 -10.46 -24.76 6.47
C SER A 194 -9.52 -25.81 5.87
N ALA A 195 -8.89 -26.64 6.71
CA ALA A 195 -8.06 -27.76 6.26
C ALA A 195 -8.90 -28.81 5.51
N GLU A 196 -10.10 -29.13 6.03
CA GLU A 196 -11.00 -30.07 5.38
C GLU A 196 -11.52 -29.53 4.03
N LEU A 197 -11.93 -28.27 3.98
CA LEU A 197 -12.34 -27.59 2.75
C LEU A 197 -11.23 -27.65 1.70
N LEU A 198 -10.01 -27.38 2.12
CA LEU A 198 -8.85 -27.35 1.26
C LEU A 198 -8.51 -28.73 0.70
N ASN A 199 -8.53 -29.78 1.53
CA ASN A 199 -8.33 -31.15 1.07
C ASN A 199 -9.41 -31.57 0.06
N ARG A 200 -10.68 -31.19 0.30
CA ARG A 200 -11.77 -31.42 -0.65
C ARG A 200 -11.54 -30.69 -1.97
N LEU A 201 -11.08 -29.43 -1.93
CA LEU A 201 -10.77 -28.65 -3.13
C LEU A 201 -9.64 -29.27 -3.95
N LEU A 202 -8.52 -29.65 -3.32
CA LEU A 202 -7.36 -30.22 -4.00
C LEU A 202 -7.63 -31.59 -4.62
N SER A 203 -8.69 -32.29 -4.20
CA SER A 203 -9.12 -33.55 -4.83
C SER A 203 -9.85 -33.36 -6.17
N ARG A 204 -10.24 -32.12 -6.51
CA ARG A 204 -10.97 -31.82 -7.74
C ARG A 204 -10.03 -31.62 -8.91
N SER A 205 -10.46 -32.04 -10.10
CA SER A 205 -9.70 -31.88 -11.34
C SER A 205 -9.71 -30.45 -11.89
N ASP A 206 -10.62 -29.59 -11.44
CA ASP A 206 -10.74 -28.20 -11.87
C ASP A 206 -10.05 -27.20 -10.91
N VAL A 207 -9.17 -27.73 -10.05
CA VAL A 207 -8.45 -26.96 -9.04
C VAL A 207 -6.95 -27.08 -9.27
N GLU A 208 -6.28 -25.94 -9.28
CA GLU A 208 -4.81 -25.85 -9.37
C GLU A 208 -4.29 -24.96 -8.25
N GLU A 209 -3.32 -25.44 -7.49
CA GLU A 209 -2.62 -24.61 -6.51
C GLU A 209 -1.45 -23.90 -7.17
N LEU A 210 -1.44 -22.57 -7.07
CA LEU A 210 -0.35 -21.75 -7.55
C LEU A 210 0.82 -21.82 -6.56
N PRO A 211 2.09 -21.82 -7.05
CA PRO A 211 3.26 -22.01 -6.22
C PRO A 211 3.51 -20.79 -5.33
N VAL A 212 2.99 -20.85 -4.10
CA VAL A 212 3.30 -19.92 -3.01
C VAL A 212 3.71 -20.70 -1.76
N GLY A 213 4.48 -20.05 -0.89
CA GLY A 213 5.05 -20.65 0.31
C GLY A 213 4.67 -19.93 1.60
N PRO A 214 5.11 -20.45 2.75
CA PRO A 214 5.02 -19.73 4.01
C PRO A 214 5.91 -18.48 3.97
N VAL A 215 5.46 -17.41 4.61
CA VAL A 215 6.21 -16.16 4.77
C VAL A 215 6.31 -15.78 6.24
N PHE A 216 7.43 -15.20 6.62
CA PHE A 216 7.61 -14.58 7.93
C PHE A 216 7.43 -13.07 7.76
N ALA A 217 6.45 -12.51 8.46
CA ALA A 217 6.10 -11.11 8.39
C ALA A 217 6.15 -10.48 9.78
N ALA A 218 6.99 -9.47 9.93
CA ALA A 218 7.03 -8.64 11.13
C ALA A 218 5.85 -7.66 11.12
N ASN A 219 5.45 -7.19 12.31
CA ASN A 219 4.42 -6.16 12.42
C ASN A 219 4.80 -4.92 11.63
N GLY A 220 3.87 -4.41 10.83
CA GLY A 220 4.04 -3.20 10.05
C GLY A 220 4.92 -3.33 8.81
N VAL A 221 5.60 -4.46 8.59
CA VAL A 221 6.49 -4.65 7.44
C VAL A 221 5.81 -5.52 6.38
N PRO A 222 5.68 -5.06 5.12
CA PRO A 222 5.19 -5.90 4.04
C PRO A 222 6.13 -7.08 3.79
N ALA A 223 5.57 -8.29 3.74
CA ALA A 223 6.28 -9.48 3.32
C ALA A 223 5.65 -10.00 2.01
N THR A 224 6.48 -10.10 0.98
CA THR A 224 6.05 -10.46 -0.38
C THR A 224 6.36 -11.92 -0.70
N LEU A 225 5.35 -12.62 -1.21
CA LEU A 225 5.48 -13.90 -1.89
C LEU A 225 5.26 -13.66 -3.37
N ALA A 226 6.13 -14.19 -4.23
CA ALA A 226 5.97 -14.06 -5.67
C ALA A 226 6.33 -15.36 -6.39
N GLY A 227 5.55 -15.69 -7.42
CA GLY A 227 5.84 -16.73 -8.39
C GLY A 227 5.67 -16.14 -9.77
N VAL A 228 6.75 -16.07 -10.55
CA VAL A 228 6.75 -15.49 -11.89
C VAL A 228 7.31 -16.50 -12.87
N ARG A 229 6.64 -16.65 -14.00
CA ARG A 229 7.08 -17.40 -15.16
C ARG A 229 7.30 -16.44 -16.32
N GLU A 230 8.50 -16.47 -16.88
CA GLU A 230 8.82 -15.74 -18.09
C GLU A 230 8.51 -16.58 -19.33
N ARG A 231 7.97 -15.93 -20.36
CA ARG A 231 7.76 -16.51 -21.68
C ARG A 231 8.34 -15.61 -22.75
N THR A 232 9.27 -16.14 -23.53
CA THR A 232 9.85 -15.48 -24.69
C THR A 232 8.92 -15.61 -25.89
N TYR A 233 8.83 -14.55 -26.69
CA TYR A 233 8.04 -14.51 -27.93
C TYR A 233 8.73 -13.64 -28.98
N VAL A 234 8.36 -13.81 -30.25
CA VAL A 234 8.82 -12.93 -31.34
C VAL A 234 7.94 -11.70 -31.37
N GLN A 235 8.46 -10.58 -30.88
CA GLN A 235 7.73 -9.32 -30.82
C GLN A 235 7.64 -8.66 -32.18
N ASP A 236 8.75 -8.68 -32.93
CA ASP A 236 8.86 -7.98 -34.20
C ASP A 236 9.96 -8.60 -35.07
N ILE A 237 10.24 -8.00 -36.22
CA ILE A 237 11.39 -8.26 -37.07
C ILE A 237 12.24 -6.99 -37.23
N THR A 238 13.55 -7.16 -37.34
CA THR A 238 14.47 -6.09 -37.74
C THR A 238 15.04 -6.41 -39.10
N ILE A 239 15.05 -5.43 -40.01
CA ILE A 239 15.60 -5.59 -41.35
C ILE A 239 17.13 -5.59 -41.28
N ASN A 240 17.74 -6.63 -41.84
CA ASN A 240 19.18 -6.79 -41.89
C ASN A 240 19.58 -7.35 -43.27
N PRO A 241 19.93 -6.48 -44.24
CA PRO A 241 20.26 -6.89 -45.61
C PRO A 241 21.48 -7.80 -45.72
N SER A 242 22.33 -7.85 -44.70
CA SER A 242 23.53 -8.70 -44.67
C SER A 242 23.22 -10.18 -44.41
N LEU A 243 22.00 -10.51 -43.98
CA LEU A 243 21.57 -11.89 -43.73
C LEU A 243 20.92 -12.51 -44.98
N PRO A 244 21.04 -13.84 -45.20
CA PRO A 244 20.43 -14.52 -46.36
C PRO A 244 18.90 -14.34 -46.49
N ASN A 245 18.21 -14.20 -45.36
CA ASN A 245 16.77 -13.94 -45.29
C ASN A 245 16.42 -12.44 -45.27
N GLY A 246 17.39 -11.54 -45.11
CA GLY A 246 17.20 -10.08 -45.14
C GLY A 246 16.58 -9.48 -43.88
N TRP A 247 16.32 -10.29 -42.85
CA TRP A 247 15.71 -9.87 -41.59
C TRP A 247 16.13 -10.80 -40.45
N GLN A 248 15.96 -10.34 -39.21
CA GLN A 248 16.16 -11.14 -38.00
C GLN A 248 15.01 -10.92 -37.01
N PRO A 249 14.57 -11.95 -36.26
CA PRO A 249 13.51 -11.77 -35.27
C PRO A 249 13.99 -10.90 -34.11
N LEU A 250 13.13 -9.97 -33.69
CA LEU A 250 13.25 -9.25 -32.44
C LEU A 250 12.47 -10.02 -31.36
N SER A 251 13.20 -10.63 -30.43
CA SER A 251 12.59 -11.38 -29.32
C SER A 251 12.32 -10.48 -28.13
N ALA A 252 11.20 -10.71 -27.45
CA ALA A 252 10.87 -10.09 -26.17
C ALA A 252 10.40 -11.12 -25.17
N THR A 253 10.32 -10.72 -23.90
CA THR A 253 9.78 -11.55 -22.83
C THR A 253 8.53 -10.91 -22.24
N CYS A 254 7.55 -11.74 -21.92
CA CYS A 254 6.41 -11.36 -21.11
C CYS A 254 6.40 -12.21 -19.83
N ARG A 255 5.79 -11.67 -18.78
CA ARG A 255 5.73 -12.29 -17.46
C ARG A 255 4.29 -12.63 -17.13
N GLU A 256 4.09 -13.87 -16.73
CA GLU A 256 2.90 -14.35 -16.06
C GLU A 256 3.28 -14.64 -14.61
N GLY A 257 2.41 -14.36 -13.66
CA GLY A 257 2.73 -14.64 -12.28
C GLY A 257 1.76 -14.06 -11.27
N LEU A 258 2.06 -14.35 -10.02
CA LEU A 258 1.34 -13.92 -8.85
C LEU A 258 2.33 -13.24 -7.89
N SER A 259 1.89 -12.19 -7.24
CA SER A 259 2.55 -11.58 -6.08
C SER A 259 1.51 -11.30 -5.00
N VAL A 260 1.78 -11.78 -3.79
CA VAL A 260 0.96 -11.53 -2.60
C VAL A 260 1.82 -10.83 -1.56
N ASP A 261 1.41 -9.62 -1.17
CA ASP A 261 2.01 -8.87 -0.08
C ASP A 261 1.10 -8.97 1.14
N VAL A 262 1.64 -9.45 2.25
CA VAL A 262 0.98 -9.42 3.56
C VAL A 262 1.72 -8.45 4.48
N GLN A 263 1.01 -7.46 4.99
CA GLN A 263 1.54 -6.53 5.98
C GLN A 263 0.67 -6.66 7.24
N PRO A 264 1.08 -7.47 8.22
CA PRO A 264 0.31 -7.69 9.43
C PRO A 264 0.58 -6.59 10.45
N LEU A 265 -0.36 -6.43 11.36
CA LEU A 265 -0.22 -5.76 12.62
C LEU A 265 -0.99 -6.59 13.63
N VAL A 266 -0.31 -7.35 14.48
CA VAL A 266 -0.96 -8.20 15.48
C VAL A 266 -1.34 -7.36 16.69
N SER A 267 -2.43 -7.69 17.37
CA SER A 267 -2.83 -7.04 18.61
C SER A 267 -1.85 -7.37 19.75
N LEU A 268 -1.80 -6.53 20.78
CA LEU A 268 -0.88 -6.70 21.91
C LEU A 268 -1.13 -7.98 22.72
N ASP A 269 -2.36 -8.50 22.71
CA ASP A 269 -2.74 -9.77 23.33
C ASP A 269 -2.43 -10.99 22.44
N GLY A 270 -2.01 -10.78 21.19
CA GLY A 270 -1.71 -11.86 20.24
C GLY A 270 -2.94 -12.59 19.70
N GLU A 271 -4.16 -12.12 19.97
CA GLU A 271 -5.40 -12.83 19.61
C GLU A 271 -5.96 -12.42 18.25
N LEU A 272 -5.69 -11.19 17.80
CA LEU A 272 -6.22 -10.62 16.56
C LEU A 272 -5.08 -10.21 15.62
N VAL A 273 -5.30 -10.45 14.33
CA VAL A 273 -4.48 -9.90 13.25
C VAL A 273 -5.28 -8.85 12.53
N ASP A 274 -4.77 -7.62 12.46
CA ASP A 274 -5.10 -6.70 11.38
C ASP A 274 -4.07 -6.92 10.27
N ALA A 275 -4.47 -7.05 9.01
CA ALA A 275 -3.49 -7.10 7.92
C ALA A 275 -3.99 -6.37 6.68
N VAL A 276 -3.05 -5.69 6.01
CA VAL A 276 -3.24 -5.25 4.63
C VAL A 276 -2.74 -6.38 3.73
N LEU A 277 -3.64 -6.89 2.88
CA LEU A 277 -3.38 -7.93 1.91
C LEU A 277 -3.45 -7.33 0.51
N ARG A 278 -2.35 -7.40 -0.23
CA ARG A 278 -2.32 -7.00 -1.64
C ARG A 278 -2.02 -8.21 -2.50
N CYS A 279 -2.86 -8.44 -3.50
CA CYS A 279 -2.71 -9.53 -4.45
C CYS A 279 -2.62 -8.97 -5.86
N ARG A 280 -1.58 -9.38 -6.59
CA ARG A 280 -1.32 -9.02 -7.97
C ARG A 280 -1.20 -10.30 -8.77
N ILE A 281 -2.08 -10.51 -9.74
CA ILE A 281 -2.00 -11.65 -10.66
C ILE A 281 -1.92 -11.09 -12.07
N ASP A 282 -0.95 -11.56 -12.84
CA ASP A 282 -0.83 -11.32 -14.28
C ASP A 282 -0.90 -12.67 -14.98
N GLN A 283 -1.95 -12.87 -15.76
CA GLN A 283 -2.19 -14.12 -16.50
C GLN A 283 -2.12 -13.87 -18.00
N ILE A 284 -1.36 -14.68 -18.73
CA ILE A 284 -1.34 -14.63 -20.19
C ILE A 284 -2.51 -15.45 -20.69
N GLU A 285 -3.59 -14.80 -21.14
CA GLU A 285 -4.76 -15.49 -21.67
C GLU A 285 -4.49 -16.09 -23.06
N ARG A 286 -3.69 -15.39 -23.88
CA ARG A 286 -3.39 -15.81 -25.26
C ARG A 286 -2.14 -15.14 -25.83
N MET A 287 -1.40 -15.84 -26.68
CA MET A 287 -0.47 -15.24 -27.65
C MET A 287 -1.19 -15.08 -28.99
N ALA A 288 -1.56 -13.84 -29.34
CA ALA A 288 -2.21 -13.55 -30.60
C ALA A 288 -1.14 -13.48 -31.71
N SER A 289 -1.22 -14.39 -32.68
CA SER A 289 -0.32 -14.36 -33.83
C SER A 289 -0.78 -13.30 -34.83
N VAL A 290 0.14 -12.42 -35.23
CA VAL A 290 -0.05 -11.39 -36.24
C VAL A 290 0.93 -11.64 -37.37
N THR A 291 0.44 -11.59 -38.61
CA THR A 291 1.26 -11.74 -39.80
C THR A 291 1.72 -10.36 -40.27
N VAL A 292 3.02 -10.19 -40.47
CA VAL A 292 3.64 -8.94 -40.93
C VAL A 292 4.41 -9.19 -42.22
N ALA A 293 4.17 -8.34 -43.22
CA ALA A 293 4.88 -8.40 -44.48
C ALA A 293 6.35 -7.99 -44.30
N VAL A 294 7.26 -8.73 -44.94
CA VAL A 294 8.68 -8.36 -44.97
C VAL A 294 8.88 -7.30 -46.05
N PRO A 295 9.33 -6.08 -45.72
CA PRO A 295 9.42 -4.96 -46.66
C PRO A 295 10.57 -5.08 -47.68
N VAL A 296 11.24 -6.24 -47.78
CA VAL A 296 12.41 -6.45 -48.65
C VAL A 296 12.22 -7.69 -49.53
N GLY A 297 12.08 -7.47 -50.83
CA GLY A 297 11.89 -8.53 -51.84
C GLY A 297 10.53 -9.22 -51.77
N ASN A 298 10.28 -10.18 -52.66
CA ASN A 298 9.06 -11.01 -52.63
C ASN A 298 9.23 -12.17 -51.62
N ARG A 299 9.32 -11.83 -50.33
CA ARG A 299 9.54 -12.77 -49.23
C ARG A 299 8.19 -13.16 -48.59
N PRO A 300 8.07 -14.37 -48.01
CA PRO A 300 6.88 -14.75 -47.27
C PRO A 300 6.72 -13.89 -46.02
N ASP A 301 5.47 -13.61 -45.66
CA ASP A 301 5.16 -12.89 -44.43
C ASP A 301 5.66 -13.64 -43.19
N VAL A 302 6.00 -12.90 -42.15
CA VAL A 302 6.50 -13.42 -40.87
C VAL A 302 5.39 -13.36 -39.82
N LYS A 303 5.30 -14.39 -38.99
CA LYS A 303 4.40 -14.38 -37.82
C LYS A 303 5.14 -13.81 -36.61
N ILE A 304 4.57 -12.75 -36.05
CA ILE A 304 4.92 -12.21 -34.74
C ILE A 304 3.82 -12.58 -33.74
N GLU A 305 4.10 -12.41 -32.46
CA GLU A 305 3.17 -12.69 -31.37
C GLU A 305 2.92 -11.43 -30.53
N VAL A 306 1.66 -11.22 -30.15
CA VAL A 306 1.23 -10.17 -29.24
C VAL A 306 0.58 -10.82 -28.00
N PRO A 307 1.16 -10.68 -26.80
CA PRO A 307 0.58 -11.24 -25.58
C PRO A 307 -0.69 -10.48 -25.19
N GLN A 308 -1.76 -11.23 -24.91
CA GLN A 308 -2.99 -10.72 -24.31
C GLN A 308 -3.00 -11.12 -22.83
N ILE A 309 -2.91 -10.12 -21.96
CA ILE A 309 -2.72 -10.30 -20.51
C ILE A 309 -3.99 -9.86 -19.78
N SER A 310 -4.44 -10.68 -18.84
CA SER A 310 -5.41 -10.32 -17.81
C SER A 310 -4.66 -9.96 -16.53
N ALA A 311 -5.09 -8.90 -15.86
CA ALA A 311 -4.44 -8.40 -14.66
C ALA A 311 -5.44 -8.22 -13.52
N VAL A 312 -5.05 -8.67 -12.34
CA VAL A 312 -5.81 -8.58 -11.10
C VAL A 312 -5.00 -7.79 -10.11
N ARG A 313 -5.62 -6.77 -9.51
CA ARG A 313 -5.02 -5.94 -8.49
C ARG A 313 -6.02 -5.78 -7.37
N ILE A 314 -5.75 -6.41 -6.24
CA ILE A 314 -6.59 -6.37 -5.05
C ILE A 314 -5.76 -5.83 -3.91
N GLY A 315 -6.34 -4.92 -3.14
CA GLY A 315 -5.77 -4.37 -1.92
C GLY A 315 -6.86 -4.26 -0.88
N GLU A 316 -6.90 -5.20 0.04
CA GLU A 316 -7.92 -5.26 1.09
C GLU A 316 -7.28 -5.21 2.46
N ARG A 317 -8.08 -4.80 3.44
CA ARG A 317 -7.70 -4.85 4.84
C ARG A 317 -8.66 -5.74 5.60
N PHE A 318 -8.11 -6.70 6.32
CA PHE A 318 -8.88 -7.63 7.12
C PHE A 318 -8.47 -7.58 8.58
N ARG A 319 -9.44 -7.87 9.45
CA ARG A 319 -9.21 -8.11 10.87
C ARG A 319 -9.86 -9.42 11.29
N TRP A 320 -9.07 -10.38 11.78
CA TRP A 320 -9.58 -11.70 12.15
C TRP A 320 -8.81 -12.32 13.33
N PRO A 321 -9.38 -13.32 14.03
CA PRO A 321 -8.68 -14.04 15.09
C PRO A 321 -7.52 -14.89 14.58
N VAL A 322 -6.39 -14.88 15.29
CA VAL A 322 -5.20 -15.69 14.96
C VAL A 322 -5.55 -17.19 14.91
N SER A 323 -6.48 -17.65 15.74
CA SER A 323 -6.95 -19.04 15.81
C SER A 323 -7.76 -19.49 14.58
N ARG A 324 -8.12 -18.58 13.66
CA ARG A 324 -8.94 -18.87 12.48
C ARG A 324 -8.18 -18.61 11.17
N THR A 325 -8.74 -19.11 10.08
CA THR A 325 -8.23 -18.94 8.73
C THR A 325 -9.01 -17.84 8.02
N LEU A 326 -8.31 -16.91 7.38
CA LEU A 326 -8.90 -15.96 6.45
C LEU A 326 -9.02 -16.61 5.08
N VAL A 327 -10.20 -16.56 4.48
CA VAL A 327 -10.48 -17.04 3.13
C VAL A 327 -10.91 -15.84 2.29
N VAL A 328 -10.25 -15.59 1.16
CA VAL A 328 -10.57 -14.47 0.27
C VAL A 328 -10.85 -14.98 -1.13
N GLY A 329 -12.06 -14.78 -1.64
CA GLY A 329 -12.44 -15.01 -3.02
C GLY A 329 -12.18 -13.75 -3.86
N LEU A 330 -11.36 -13.87 -4.90
CA LEU A 330 -10.92 -12.73 -5.73
C LEU A 330 -11.94 -12.34 -6.81
N GLY A 331 -13.03 -13.07 -6.98
CA GLY A 331 -14.16 -12.69 -7.85
C GLY A 331 -13.79 -12.46 -9.32
N LEU A 332 -12.82 -13.23 -9.79
CA LEU A 332 -12.25 -13.16 -11.14
C LEU A 332 -12.99 -14.04 -12.11
#